data_AF-A0A2S9GNA7-F1
#
_entry.id   AF-A0A2S9GNA7-F1
#
_cell.length_a   1.000
_cell.length_b   1.000
_cell.length_c   1.000
_cell.angle_alpha   90.00
_cell.angle_beta   90.00
_cell.angle_gamma   90.00
#
_symmetry.space_group_name_H-M   'P 1'
#
loop_
_entity.id
_entity.type
_entity.pdbx_description
1 polymer ?
#
loop_
_entity_poly.entity_id
_entity_poly.type
_entity_poly.pdbx_seq_one_letter_code
_entity_poly.pdbx_strand_id
1 'polypeptide(L)' 'EAAASIEAKQLTVFDVIAALHRTGFTEEAEAITTLTRERLRGDQLQTSAIFDEKFRVLSKLTDPNDYSGPATGYAPTAQ' A
#
# COMPACT_ATOMS: atom_id res chain seq x y z
N GLU A 1 17.39 -1.53 -22.86
CA GLU A 1 17.99 -0.18 -22.79
C GLU A 1 17.38 0.68 -21.67
N ALA A 2 16.06 0.92 -21.66
CA ALA A 2 15.41 1.77 -20.63
C ALA A 2 15.62 1.30 -19.18
N ALA A 3 15.41 0.01 -18.87
CA ALA A 3 15.61 -0.52 -17.51
C ALA A 3 17.06 -0.36 -17.01
N ALA A 4 18.05 -0.61 -17.88
CA ALA A 4 19.46 -0.38 -17.55
C ALA A 4 19.76 1.11 -17.30
N SER A 5 19.06 2.02 -18.00
CA SER A 5 19.19 3.47 -17.75
C SER A 5 18.60 3.89 -16.41
N ILE A 6 17.49 3.27 -15.98
CA ILE A 6 16.87 3.51 -14.66
C ILE A 6 17.88 3.16 -13.56
N GLU A 7 18.49 1.98 -13.66
CA GLU A 7 19.51 1.54 -12.71
C GLU A 7 20.76 2.43 -12.77
N ALA A 8 21.31 2.71 -13.95
CA ALA A 8 22.50 3.55 -14.10
C ALA A 8 22.31 4.97 -13.54
N LYS A 9 21.09 5.52 -13.63
CA LYS A 9 20.72 6.84 -13.09
C LYS A 9 20.23 6.80 -11.65
N GLN A 10 20.13 5.61 -11.05
CA GLN A 10 19.62 5.42 -9.68
C GLN A 10 18.26 6.09 -9.45
N LEU A 11 17.36 5.98 -10.44
CA LEU A 11 16.01 6.54 -10.27
C LEU A 11 15.28 5.78 -9.16
N THR A 12 14.62 6.54 -8.31
CA THR A 12 13.90 6.07 -7.13
C THR A 12 12.40 6.31 -7.27
N VAL A 13 11.63 5.85 -6.27
CA VAL A 13 10.21 6.16 -6.18
C VAL A 13 9.93 7.67 -6.11
N PHE A 14 10.86 8.47 -5.57
CA PHE A 14 10.71 9.92 -5.50
C PHE A 14 10.76 10.57 -6.88
N ASP A 15 11.57 10.05 -7.80
CA ASP A 15 11.61 10.52 -9.18
C ASP A 15 10.30 10.22 -9.91
N VAL A 16 9.70 9.05 -9.64
CA VAL A 16 8.39 8.66 -10.17
C VAL A 16 7.28 9.58 -9.64
N ILE A 17 7.24 9.81 -8.31
CA ILE A 17 6.28 10.74 -7.69
C ILE A 17 6.39 12.14 -8.31
N ALA A 18 7.62 12.66 -8.42
CA ALA A 18 7.87 13.98 -9.00
C ALA A 18 7.48 14.06 -10.48
N ALA A 19 7.68 12.98 -11.25
CA ALA A 19 7.26 12.91 -12.64
C ALA A 19 5.72 12.95 -12.76
N LEU A 20 5.02 12.07 -12.05
CA LEU A 20 3.55 12.00 -12.06
C LEU A 20 2.91 13.35 -11.70
N HIS A 21 3.37 13.96 -10.59
CA HIS A 21 2.88 15.26 -10.15
C HIS A 21 3.10 16.35 -11.21
N ARG A 22 4.29 16.43 -11.81
CA ARG A 22 4.61 17.44 -12.84
C ARG A 22 3.81 17.25 -14.13
N THR A 23 3.36 16.03 -14.42
CA THR A 23 2.56 15.72 -15.61
C THR A 23 1.04 15.71 -15.37
N GLY A 24 0.59 16.12 -14.18
CA GLY A 24 -0.84 16.26 -13.86
C GLY A 24 -1.52 15.01 -13.29
N PHE A 25 -0.78 13.93 -13.04
CA PHE A 25 -1.25 12.71 -12.38
C PHE A 25 -1.10 12.85 -10.86
N THR A 26 -1.77 13.85 -10.29
CA THR A 26 -1.59 14.24 -8.88
C THR A 26 -2.12 13.16 -7.94
N GLU A 27 -3.25 12.53 -8.26
CA GLU A 27 -3.85 11.48 -7.43
C GLU A 27 -2.93 10.26 -7.31
N GLU A 28 -2.32 9.83 -8.42
CA GLU A 28 -1.36 8.73 -8.44
C GLU A 28 -0.06 9.09 -7.71
N ALA A 29 0.41 10.34 -7.85
CA ALA A 29 1.56 10.83 -7.11
C ALA A 29 1.31 10.80 -5.59
N GLU A 30 0.12 11.20 -5.14
CA GLU A 30 -0.30 11.16 -3.73
C GLU A 30 -0.45 9.72 -3.22
N ALA A 31 -1.04 8.83 -4.02
CA ALA A 31 -1.16 7.41 -3.69
C ALA A 31 0.21 6.75 -3.47
N ILE A 32 1.16 6.95 -4.39
CA ILE A 32 2.52 6.39 -4.27
C ILE A 32 3.28 7.03 -3.11
N THR A 33 3.10 8.33 -2.86
CA THR A 33 3.67 9.02 -1.70
C THR A 33 3.17 8.40 -0.40
N THR A 34 1.87 8.13 -0.31
CA THR A 34 1.24 7.51 0.86
C THR A 34 1.79 6.11 1.10
N LEU A 35 1.84 5.25 0.08
CA LEU A 35 2.44 3.92 0.18
C LEU A 35 3.93 3.95 0.57
N THR A 36 4.68 4.92 0.04
CA THR A 36 6.11 5.09 0.38
C THR A 36 6.28 5.46 1.85
N ARG A 37 5.40 6.30 2.41
CA ARG A 37 5.39 6.63 3.84
C ARG A 37 5.12 5.40 4.70
N GLU A 38 4.21 4.51 4.29
CA GLU A 38 3.92 3.27 5.02
C GLU A 38 5.11 2.30 5.06
N ARG A 39 6.02 2.35 4.08
CA ARG A 39 7.28 1.59 4.12
C ARG A 39 8.21 2.04 5.23
N LEU A 40 8.14 3.32 5.62
CA LEU A 40 8.93 3.86 6.72
C LEU A 40 8.30 3.55 8.07
N ARG A 41 6.96 3.51 8.16
CA ARG A 41 6.25 3.14 9.40
C ARG A 41 6.44 1.67 9.75
N GLY A 42 6.38 0.80 8.75
CA GLY A 42 6.59 -0.64 8.94
C GLY A 42 5.35 -1.41 9.38
N ASP A 43 4.18 -0.77 9.50
CA ASP A 43 2.93 -1.45 9.86
C ASP A 43 2.56 -2.57 8.88
N GLN A 44 2.92 -2.41 7.60
CA GLN A 44 2.73 -3.45 6.58
C GLN A 44 3.63 -4.69 6.76
N LEU A 45 4.58 -4.68 7.69
CA LEU A 45 5.40 -5.84 8.03
C LEU A 45 4.68 -6.79 9.00
N GLN A 46 3.53 -6.38 9.53
CA GLN A 46 2.71 -7.22 10.41
C GLN A 46 2.09 -8.39 9.65
N THR A 47 1.79 -9.46 10.39
CA THR A 47 1.25 -10.69 9.78
C THR A 47 -0.04 -10.42 9.01
N SER A 48 -0.10 -10.90 7.78
CA SER A 48 -1.26 -10.77 6.87
C SER A 48 -1.65 -9.32 6.55
N ALA A 49 -0.71 -8.38 6.61
CA ALA A 49 -0.98 -6.98 6.33
C ALA A 49 -1.37 -6.72 4.86
N ILE A 50 -2.45 -5.97 4.64
CA ILE A 50 -2.91 -5.39 3.38
C ILE A 50 -3.33 -3.93 3.61
N PHE A 51 -3.57 -3.18 2.53
CA PHE A 51 -4.08 -1.81 2.61
C PHE A 51 -5.57 -1.75 2.24
N ASP A 52 -6.35 -0.96 2.97
CA ASP A 52 -7.71 -0.56 2.57
C ASP A 52 -7.67 0.56 1.51
N GLU A 53 -8.85 0.99 1.03
CA GLU A 53 -9.01 2.06 0.05
C GLU A 53 -8.41 3.42 0.48
N LYS A 54 -8.13 3.59 1.77
CA LYS A 54 -7.55 4.80 2.38
C LYS A 54 -6.10 4.58 2.78
N PHE A 55 -5.46 3.53 2.27
CA PHE A 55 -4.09 3.12 2.58
C PHE A 55 -3.82 2.83 4.06
N ARG A 56 -4.85 2.41 4.82
CA ARG A 56 -4.68 1.96 6.20
C ARG A 56 -4.36 0.48 6.21
N VAL A 57 -3.48 0.07 7.13
CA VAL A 57 -3.09 -1.32 7.26
C VAL A 57 -4.15 -2.15 8.00
N LEU A 58 -4.74 -3.11 7.29
CA LEU A 58 -5.49 -4.23 7.87
C LEU A 58 -4.53 -5.40 8.01
N SER A 59 -4.42 -5.98 9.19
CA SER A 59 -3.49 -7.07 9.50
C SER A 59 -4.08 -8.00 10.55
N LYS A 60 -3.42 -9.10 10.87
CA LYS A 60 -3.82 -9.95 12.00
C LYS A 60 -3.91 -9.18 13.33
N LEU A 61 -3.18 -8.08 13.49
CA LEU A 61 -3.23 -7.27 14.71
C LEU A 61 -4.43 -6.31 14.73
N THR A 62 -4.75 -5.71 13.59
CA THR A 62 -5.78 -4.66 13.48
C THR A 62 -7.15 -5.17 13.05
N ASP A 63 -7.18 -6.33 12.41
CA ASP A 63 -8.37 -7.05 11.93
C ASP A 63 -8.19 -8.56 12.17
N PRO A 64 -8.15 -9.00 13.45
CA PRO A 64 -7.93 -10.39 13.80
C PRO A 64 -9.13 -11.25 13.40
N ASN A 65 -8.88 -12.45 12.85
CA ASN A 65 -9.91 -13.47 12.73
C ASN A 65 -10.34 -13.94 14.13
N ASP A 66 -11.63 -13.90 14.41
CA ASP A 66 -12.27 -14.21 15.69
C ASP A 66 -13.19 -15.44 15.62
N TYR A 67 -12.99 -16.33 14.63
CA TYR A 67 -13.73 -17.59 14.52
C TYR A 67 -13.65 -18.43 15.81
N SER A 68 -14.82 -18.74 16.38
CA SER A 68 -15.03 -19.54 17.58
C SER A 68 -16.14 -20.61 17.41
N GLY A 69 -16.55 -20.89 16.17
CA GLY A 69 -17.58 -21.88 15.84
C GLY A 69 -18.55 -21.40 14.75
N PRO A 70 -19.57 -22.20 14.39
CA PRO A 70 -20.57 -21.81 13.41
C PRO A 70 -21.20 -20.44 13.74
N ALA A 71 -21.40 -19.61 12.71
CA ALA A 71 -21.94 -18.25 12.82
C ALA A 71 -21.08 -17.24 13.63
N THR A 72 -19.79 -17.49 13.77
CA THR A 72 -18.80 -16.54 14.32
C THR A 72 -17.69 -16.30 13.28
N GLY A 73 -16.82 -15.31 13.49
CA GLY A 73 -15.79 -15.00 12.50
C GLY A 73 -16.29 -14.08 11.38
N TYR A 74 -15.46 -13.95 10.34
CA TYR A 74 -15.82 -13.26 9.11
C TYR A 74 -17.05 -13.89 8.44
N ALA A 75 -18.00 -13.06 8.04
CA ALA A 75 -19.12 -13.42 7.18
C ALA A 75 -19.24 -12.40 6.03
N PRO A 76 -19.59 -12.83 4.80
CA PRO A 76 -19.81 -11.91 3.70
C PRO A 76 -20.92 -10.90 4.00
N THR A 77 -20.65 -9.61 3.77
CA THR A 77 -21.69 -8.57 3.81
C THR A 77 -22.51 -8.59 2.51
N ALA A 78 -23.75 -8.12 2.57
CA ALA A 78 -24.50 -7.84 1.34
C ALA A 78 -23.73 -6.82 0.48
N GLN A 79 -23.77 -7.02 -0.84
CA GLN A 79 -23.22 -6.07 -1.82
C GLN A 79 -24.10 -4.83 -1.96
#